data_AF-R4WI54-F1
#
_entry.id   AF-R4WI54-F1
#
_cell.length_a   1.000
_cell.length_b   1.000
_cell.length_c   1.000
_cell.angle_alpha   90.00
_cell.angle_beta   90.00
_cell.angle_gamma   90.00
#
_symmetry.space_group_name_H-M   'P 1'
#
loop_
_entity.id
_entity.type
_entity.pdbx_description
1 polymer ?
#
loop_
_entity_poly.entity_id
_entity_poly.type
_entity_poly.pdbx_seq_one_letter_code
_entity_poly.pdbx_strand_id
1 'polypeptide(L)'
;MALLLAVISIFLVSAQGLEEPLSFLATMDQGSLQKQHEGLVADVKDWFVGTMKDMKNDVDSQVEHLKNVMDTSNKEGEQKIHQLYENSLLKLRKLNAPEECISQGEKQLLQSKEVVHHSFLQCSNMTRAVEDGVELTYTAGGLIADLLLSADDILNGFNKCWSWNPITFISCTWTWTRTAFSDVTKTFGELKSFTGKVVDIVSDIQTQVSYCWNKGADTFLDHMTNTLADIHECKFKTQSKK
;
A
#
# COMPACT_ATOMS: atom_id res chain seq x y z
N MET A 1 6.47 -18.09 17.64
CA MET A 1 7.00 -19.46 17.41
C MET A 1 6.92 -20.36 18.65
N ALA A 2 7.31 -19.91 19.85
CA ALA A 2 7.27 -20.76 21.06
C ALA A 2 5.85 -21.22 21.48
N LEU A 3 4.84 -20.33 21.41
CA LEU A 3 3.44 -20.69 21.70
C LEU A 3 2.87 -21.66 20.65
N LEU A 4 3.23 -21.47 19.38
CA LEU A 4 2.88 -22.36 18.28
C LEU A 4 3.48 -23.77 18.51
N LEU A 5 4.73 -23.83 18.97
CA LEU A 5 5.39 -25.09 19.33
C LEU A 5 4.77 -25.73 20.57
N ALA A 6 4.29 -24.96 21.55
CA ALA A 6 3.59 -25.47 22.73
C ALA A 6 2.21 -26.07 22.37
N VAL A 7 1.44 -25.35 21.55
CA VAL A 7 0.14 -25.81 21.04
C VAL A 7 0.33 -27.03 20.12
N ILE A 8 1.30 -26.99 19.21
CA ILE A 8 1.64 -28.12 18.33
C ILE A 8 2.20 -29.30 19.14
N SER A 9 2.94 -29.10 20.22
CA SER A 9 3.45 -30.22 21.05
C SER A 9 2.34 -30.87 21.86
N ILE A 10 1.37 -30.11 22.39
CA ILE A 10 0.15 -30.67 22.98
C ILE A 10 -0.65 -31.47 21.92
N PHE A 11 -0.65 -31.02 20.65
CA PHE A 11 -1.33 -31.69 19.54
C PHE A 11 -0.57 -32.89 18.94
N LEU A 12 0.76 -32.86 18.91
CA LEU A 12 1.59 -33.98 18.46
C LEU A 12 1.52 -35.14 19.45
N VAL A 13 1.38 -34.85 20.75
CA VAL A 13 1.17 -35.86 21.79
C VAL A 13 -0.20 -36.55 21.64
N SER A 14 -1.21 -35.87 21.10
CA SER A 14 -2.55 -36.44 20.87
C SER A 14 -2.73 -37.11 19.49
N ALA A 15 -1.95 -36.72 18.48
CA ALA A 15 -2.00 -37.31 17.13
C ALA A 15 -1.21 -38.63 16.98
N GLN A 16 -0.29 -38.95 17.91
CA GLN A 16 0.57 -40.14 17.82
C GLN A 16 -0.09 -41.47 18.23
N GLY A 17 -1.41 -41.51 18.47
CA GLY A 17 -2.11 -42.77 18.69
C GLY A 17 -1.62 -43.57 19.91
N LEU A 18 -1.03 -42.92 20.91
CA LEU A 18 -0.88 -43.55 22.22
C LEU A 18 -2.28 -43.66 22.84
N GLU A 19 -2.69 -44.88 23.19
CA GLU A 19 -3.95 -45.17 23.88
C GLU A 19 -3.92 -44.79 25.38
N GLU A 20 -2.87 -44.12 25.85
CA GLU A 20 -2.69 -43.70 27.26
C GLU A 20 -3.04 -42.24 27.68
N PRO A 21 -3.64 -41.33 26.87
CA PRO A 21 -3.91 -39.96 27.35
C PRO A 21 -5.07 -39.88 28.36
N LEU A 22 -5.90 -40.92 28.46
CA LEU A 22 -7.09 -40.94 29.33
C LEU A 22 -6.74 -41.13 30.81
N SER A 23 -5.67 -41.87 31.15
CA SER A 23 -5.26 -42.11 32.55
C SER A 23 -4.58 -40.89 33.18
N PHE A 24 -3.85 -40.11 32.37
CA PHE A 24 -3.27 -38.83 32.78
C PHE A 24 -4.34 -37.77 33.07
N LEU A 25 -5.40 -37.70 32.24
CA LEU A 25 -6.53 -36.80 32.46
C LEU A 25 -7.38 -37.18 33.69
N ALA A 26 -7.42 -38.46 34.07
CA ALA A 26 -8.18 -38.95 35.22
C ALA A 26 -7.57 -38.58 36.58
N THR A 27 -6.31 -38.16 36.62
CA THR A 27 -5.58 -37.81 37.86
C THR A 27 -5.33 -36.32 38.06
N MET A 28 -5.63 -35.49 37.05
CA MET A 28 -5.55 -34.05 37.18
C MET A 28 -6.77 -33.51 37.94
N ASP A 29 -6.50 -32.72 38.98
CA ASP A 29 -7.51 -31.93 39.67
C ASP A 29 -8.23 -31.01 38.66
N GLN A 30 -9.57 -31.04 38.63
CA GLN A 30 -10.39 -30.21 37.75
C GLN A 30 -10.05 -28.73 37.89
N GLY A 31 -9.67 -28.27 39.09
CA GLY A 31 -9.25 -26.89 39.33
C GLY A 31 -7.92 -26.51 38.65
N SER A 32 -6.97 -27.45 38.56
CA SER A 32 -5.70 -27.24 37.84
C SER A 32 -5.91 -27.19 36.33
N LEU A 33 -6.76 -28.08 35.82
CA LEU A 33 -7.07 -28.19 34.40
C LEU A 33 -7.84 -26.96 33.90
N GLN A 34 -8.78 -26.46 34.70
CA GLN A 34 -9.48 -25.21 34.42
C GLN A 34 -8.55 -24.00 34.38
N LYS A 35 -7.63 -23.85 35.35
CA LYS A 35 -6.66 -22.74 35.35
C LYS A 35 -5.68 -22.79 34.19
N GLN A 36 -5.15 -23.97 33.85
CA GLN A 36 -4.28 -24.13 32.67
C GLN A 36 -5.01 -23.80 31.39
N HIS A 37 -6.29 -24.19 31.32
CA HIS A 37 -7.13 -23.89 30.18
C HIS A 37 -7.41 -22.38 30.05
N GLU A 38 -7.84 -21.72 31.13
CA GLU A 38 -8.06 -20.27 31.14
C GLU A 38 -6.79 -19.49 30.74
N GLY A 39 -5.62 -19.94 31.19
CA GLY A 39 -4.32 -19.37 30.77
C GLY A 39 -4.03 -19.56 29.28
N LEU A 40 -4.17 -20.78 28.76
CA LEU A 40 -3.95 -21.07 27.33
C LEU A 40 -4.89 -20.25 26.44
N VAL A 41 -6.14 -20.09 26.86
CA VAL A 41 -7.15 -19.31 26.14
C VAL A 41 -6.79 -17.84 26.11
N ALA A 42 -6.36 -17.28 27.25
CA ALA A 42 -5.88 -15.92 27.32
C ALA A 42 -4.67 -15.72 26.39
N ASP A 43 -3.70 -16.65 26.39
CA ASP A 43 -2.52 -16.57 25.53
C ASP A 43 -2.87 -16.65 24.03
N VAL A 44 -3.79 -17.54 23.63
CA VAL A 44 -4.24 -17.66 22.23
C VAL A 44 -5.00 -16.41 21.80
N LYS A 45 -5.86 -15.88 22.68
CA LYS A 45 -6.58 -14.63 22.45
C LYS A 45 -5.61 -13.47 22.27
N ASP A 46 -4.63 -13.32 23.15
CA ASP A 46 -3.67 -12.23 23.11
C ASP A 46 -2.75 -12.34 21.89
N TRP A 47 -2.30 -13.56 21.56
CA TRP A 47 -1.56 -13.82 20.32
C TRP A 47 -2.37 -13.45 19.09
N PHE A 48 -3.63 -13.86 19.04
CA PHE A 48 -4.50 -13.58 17.92
C PHE A 48 -4.74 -12.07 17.79
N VAL A 49 -5.20 -11.40 18.85
CA VAL A 49 -5.43 -9.94 18.86
C VAL A 49 -4.15 -9.17 18.48
N GLY A 50 -2.98 -9.61 18.97
CA GLY A 50 -1.69 -9.04 18.59
C GLY A 50 -1.41 -9.20 17.10
N THR A 51 -1.57 -10.41 16.57
CA THR A 51 -1.38 -10.72 15.14
C THR A 51 -2.28 -9.85 14.25
N MET A 52 -3.55 -9.70 14.63
CA MET A 52 -4.53 -8.87 13.89
C MET A 52 -4.17 -7.40 13.91
N LYS A 53 -3.67 -6.91 15.04
CA LYS A 53 -3.18 -5.53 15.17
C LYS A 53 -1.96 -5.31 14.29
N ASP A 54 -1.02 -6.26 14.26
CA ASP A 54 0.17 -6.19 13.41
C ASP A 54 -0.21 -6.17 11.93
N MET A 55 -1.16 -7.01 11.51
CA MET A 55 -1.68 -7.02 10.14
C MET A 55 -2.34 -5.69 9.77
N LYS A 56 -3.18 -5.15 10.65
CA LYS A 56 -3.79 -3.83 10.43
C LYS A 56 -2.73 -2.75 10.25
N ASN A 57 -1.72 -2.73 11.12
CA ASN A 57 -0.63 -1.75 11.04
C ASN A 57 0.17 -1.90 9.74
N ASP A 58 0.40 -3.12 9.27
CA ASP A 58 1.06 -3.37 7.99
C ASP A 58 0.22 -2.82 6.83
N VAL A 59 -1.08 -3.14 6.78
CA VAL A 59 -2.00 -2.58 5.77
C VAL A 59 -2.03 -1.05 5.79
N ASP A 60 -2.19 -0.45 6.97
CA ASP A 60 -2.20 1.02 7.13
C ASP A 60 -0.86 1.64 6.66
N SER A 61 0.27 1.02 7.01
CA SER A 61 1.61 1.47 6.60
C SER A 61 1.82 1.37 5.09
N GLN A 62 1.34 0.30 4.44
CA GLN A 62 1.42 0.14 2.99
C GLN A 62 0.57 1.19 2.26
N VAL A 63 -0.64 1.47 2.74
CA VAL A 63 -1.50 2.53 2.20
C VAL A 63 -0.85 3.91 2.36
N GLU A 64 -0.23 4.19 3.51
CA GLU A 64 0.50 5.44 3.72
C GLU A 64 1.74 5.55 2.83
N HIS A 65 2.48 4.46 2.65
CA HIS A 65 3.61 4.41 1.72
C HIS A 65 3.17 4.74 0.29
N LEU A 66 2.07 4.13 -0.17
CA LEU A 66 1.50 4.38 -1.49
C LEU A 66 1.15 5.87 -1.68
N LYS A 67 0.46 6.48 -0.71
CA LYS A 67 0.13 7.91 -0.73
C LYS A 67 1.39 8.78 -0.81
N ASN A 68 2.40 8.47 -0.01
CA ASN A 68 3.66 9.20 -0.01
C ASN A 68 4.41 9.08 -1.35
N VAL A 69 4.38 7.91 -1.99
CA VAL A 69 4.97 7.72 -3.33
C VAL A 69 4.24 8.57 -4.37
N MET A 70 2.90 8.58 -4.37
CA MET A 70 2.12 9.43 -5.28
C MET A 70 2.43 10.92 -5.09
N ASP A 71 2.41 11.40 -3.84
CA ASP A 71 2.68 12.80 -3.51
C ASP A 71 4.12 13.22 -3.90
N THR A 72 5.09 12.34 -3.63
CA THR A 72 6.50 12.59 -3.97
C THR A 72 6.69 12.62 -5.47
N SER A 73 6.09 11.67 -6.19
CA SER A 73 6.15 11.59 -7.65
C SER A 73 5.53 12.81 -8.33
N ASN A 74 4.40 13.30 -7.82
CA ASN A 74 3.78 14.53 -8.30
C ASN A 74 4.70 15.74 -8.07
N LYS A 75 5.23 15.90 -6.85
CA LYS A 75 6.16 16.99 -6.52
C LYS A 75 7.43 16.96 -7.35
N GLU A 76 8.01 15.78 -7.57
CA GLU A 76 9.20 15.61 -8.41
C GLU A 76 8.90 15.98 -9.87
N GLY A 77 7.74 15.58 -10.40
CA GLY A 77 7.28 15.98 -11.73
C GLY A 77 7.17 17.50 -11.86
N GLU A 78 6.51 18.16 -10.91
CA GLU A 78 6.41 19.63 -10.88
C GLU A 78 7.77 20.32 -10.80
N GLN A 79 8.65 19.84 -9.92
CA GLN A 79 10.00 20.39 -9.76
C GLN A 79 10.80 20.27 -11.05
N LYS A 80 10.74 19.14 -11.74
CA LYS A 80 11.45 18.96 -13.00
C LYS A 80 10.87 19.86 -14.10
N ILE A 81 9.55 20.07 -14.19
CA ILE A 81 8.93 21.04 -15.13
C ILE A 81 9.48 22.44 -14.83
N HIS A 82 9.52 22.83 -13.56
CA HIS A 82 10.03 24.13 -13.15
C HIS A 82 11.52 24.29 -13.49
N GLN A 83 12.35 23.27 -13.26
CA GLN A 83 13.77 23.28 -13.64
C GLN A 83 13.96 23.38 -15.16
N LEU A 84 13.18 22.66 -15.96
CA LEU A 84 13.20 22.80 -17.42
C LEU A 84 12.86 24.23 -17.84
N TYR A 85 11.82 24.82 -17.25
CA TYR A 85 11.44 26.20 -17.50
C TYR A 85 12.55 27.20 -17.15
N GLU A 86 13.12 27.15 -15.95
CA GLU A 86 14.19 28.06 -15.52
C GLU A 86 15.44 27.93 -16.41
N ASN A 87 15.81 26.69 -16.78
CA ASN A 87 16.92 26.44 -17.69
C ASN A 87 16.66 27.02 -19.09
N SER A 88 15.44 26.89 -19.60
CA SER A 88 15.05 27.46 -20.88
C SER A 88 14.99 28.99 -20.86
N LEU A 89 14.46 29.57 -19.78
CA LEU A 89 14.43 31.01 -19.57
C LEU A 89 15.84 31.61 -19.53
N LEU A 90 16.76 30.94 -18.83
CA LEU A 90 18.17 31.35 -18.76
C LEU A 90 18.87 31.24 -20.12
N LYS A 91 18.55 30.24 -20.94
CA LYS A 91 19.04 30.15 -22.33
C LYS A 91 18.47 31.27 -23.20
N LEU A 92 17.18 31.55 -23.06
CA LEU A 92 16.47 32.58 -23.82
C LEU A 92 17.04 33.97 -23.53
N ARG A 93 17.25 34.32 -22.26
CA ARG A 93 17.87 35.59 -21.84
C ARG A 93 19.31 35.78 -22.30
N LYS A 94 20.03 34.69 -22.58
CA LYS A 94 21.39 34.74 -23.14
C LYS A 94 21.41 35.00 -24.64
N LEU A 95 20.26 34.97 -25.31
CA LEU A 95 20.18 35.31 -26.73
C LEU A 95 20.40 36.81 -26.90
N ASN A 96 21.30 37.16 -27.82
CA ASN A 96 21.56 38.56 -28.16
C ASN A 96 20.46 39.06 -29.13
N ALA A 97 19.24 39.17 -28.62
CA ALA A 97 18.02 39.56 -29.34
C ALA A 97 17.39 40.82 -28.73
N PRO A 98 16.55 41.56 -29.48
CA PRO A 98 15.83 42.72 -28.94
C PRO A 98 14.96 42.34 -27.74
N GLU A 99 14.87 43.24 -26.75
CA GLU A 99 14.14 43.00 -25.50
C GLU A 99 12.65 42.67 -25.71
N GLU A 100 12.03 43.26 -26.73
CA GLU A 100 10.65 42.94 -27.14
C GLU A 100 10.50 41.46 -27.57
N CYS A 101 11.45 40.94 -28.35
CA CYS A 101 11.45 39.53 -28.78
C CYS A 101 11.71 38.59 -27.59
N ILE A 102 12.62 38.98 -26.69
CA ILE A 102 12.91 38.22 -25.45
C ILE A 102 11.64 38.14 -24.59
N SER A 103 10.99 39.28 -24.31
CA SER A 103 9.77 39.33 -23.49
C SER A 103 8.63 38.49 -24.08
N GLN A 104 8.45 38.50 -25.41
CA GLN A 104 7.48 37.64 -26.08
C GLN A 104 7.81 36.15 -25.87
N GLY A 105 9.07 35.77 -25.99
CA GLY A 105 9.50 34.39 -25.76
C GLY A 105 9.39 33.95 -24.30
N GLU A 106 9.66 34.83 -23.33
CA GLU A 106 9.39 34.55 -21.90
C GLU A 106 7.91 34.23 -21.67
N LYS A 107 7.01 35.00 -22.29
CA LYS A 107 5.56 34.78 -22.21
C LYS A 107 5.14 33.44 -22.83
N GLN A 108 5.71 33.08 -23.98
CA GLN A 108 5.47 31.78 -24.63
C GLN A 108 6.00 30.61 -23.79
N LEU A 109 7.19 30.73 -23.19
CA LEU A 109 7.74 29.73 -22.27
C LEU A 109 6.86 29.55 -21.03
N LEU A 110 6.34 30.64 -20.46
CA LEU A 110 5.45 30.57 -19.30
C LEU A 110 4.14 29.86 -19.66
N GLN A 111 3.53 30.20 -20.80
CA GLN A 111 2.34 29.49 -21.29
C GLN A 111 2.61 28.00 -21.51
N SER A 112 3.77 27.67 -22.08
CA SER A 112 4.17 26.28 -22.32
C SER A 112 4.38 25.51 -21.02
N LYS A 113 4.95 26.14 -19.99
CA LYS A 113 5.08 25.56 -18.64
C LYS A 113 3.71 25.18 -18.08
N GLU A 114 2.74 26.09 -18.14
CA GLU A 114 1.37 25.84 -17.63
C GLU A 114 0.67 24.72 -18.42
N VAL A 115 0.80 24.70 -19.76
CA VAL A 115 0.23 23.63 -20.60
C VAL A 115 0.84 22.27 -20.28
N VAL A 116 2.16 22.20 -20.10
CA VAL A 116 2.86 20.95 -19.79
C VAL A 116 2.53 20.48 -18.38
N HIS A 117 2.45 21.39 -17.41
CA HIS A 117 2.01 21.07 -16.05
C HIS A 117 0.58 20.51 -16.04
N HIS A 118 -0.35 21.17 -16.73
CA HIS A 118 -1.71 20.69 -16.87
C HIS A 118 -1.78 19.32 -17.59
N SER A 119 -0.98 19.14 -18.66
CA SER A 119 -0.92 17.86 -19.40
C SER A 119 -0.31 16.73 -18.57
N PHE A 120 0.63 17.04 -17.68
CA PHE A 120 1.19 16.10 -16.72
C PHE A 120 0.10 15.66 -15.72
N LEU A 121 -0.65 16.61 -15.15
CA LEU A 121 -1.73 16.33 -14.21
C LEU A 121 -2.89 15.56 -14.84
N GLN A 122 -3.18 15.80 -16.12
CA GLN A 122 -4.25 15.14 -16.87
C GLN A 122 -3.79 13.93 -17.67
N CYS A 123 -2.55 13.49 -17.48
CA CYS A 123 -2.06 12.32 -18.16
C CYS A 123 -2.93 11.11 -17.78
N SER A 124 -3.49 10.43 -18.77
CA SER A 124 -4.42 9.30 -18.58
C SER A 124 -3.86 8.21 -17.68
N ASN A 125 -2.54 8.03 -17.72
CA ASN A 125 -1.86 7.10 -16.84
C ASN A 125 -1.93 7.61 -15.39
N MET A 126 -1.62 8.88 -15.11
CA MET A 126 -1.73 9.42 -13.76
C MET A 126 -3.15 9.33 -13.16
N THR A 127 -4.20 9.46 -13.99
CA THR A 127 -5.59 9.18 -13.57
C THR A 127 -5.79 7.72 -13.17
N ARG A 128 -5.27 6.78 -13.96
CA ARG A 128 -5.34 5.34 -13.68
C ARG A 128 -4.58 4.96 -12.40
N ALA A 129 -3.39 5.53 -12.19
CA ALA A 129 -2.62 5.41 -10.95
C ALA A 129 -3.44 5.80 -9.70
N VAL A 130 -4.24 6.87 -9.78
CA VAL A 130 -5.12 7.30 -8.68
C VAL A 130 -6.28 6.33 -8.50
N GLU A 131 -6.91 5.87 -9.59
CA GLU A 131 -7.99 4.88 -9.55
C GLU A 131 -7.52 3.57 -8.89
N ASP A 132 -6.35 3.06 -9.30
CA ASP A 132 -5.74 1.86 -8.75
C ASP A 132 -5.43 2.04 -7.24
N GLY A 133 -4.95 3.23 -6.83
CA GLY A 133 -4.71 3.55 -5.43
C GLY A 133 -5.99 3.64 -4.57
N VAL A 134 -7.09 4.11 -5.16
CA VAL A 134 -8.41 4.15 -4.50
C VAL A 134 -8.97 2.73 -4.35
N GLU A 135 -8.92 1.91 -5.40
CA GLU A 135 -9.33 0.51 -5.36
C GLU A 135 -8.55 -0.27 -4.29
N LEU A 136 -7.25 0.00 -4.19
CA LEU A 136 -6.40 -0.63 -3.19
C LEU A 136 -6.75 -0.22 -1.76
N THR A 137 -7.11 1.06 -1.55
CA THR A 137 -7.61 1.54 -0.25
C THR A 137 -8.95 0.88 0.11
N TYR A 138 -9.83 0.68 -0.86
CA TYR A 138 -11.09 -0.03 -0.63
C TYR A 138 -10.85 -1.51 -0.26
N THR A 139 -9.95 -2.18 -0.99
CA THR A 139 -9.54 -3.56 -0.71
C THR A 139 -8.90 -3.69 0.67
N ALA A 140 -8.05 -2.75 1.06
CA ALA A 140 -7.47 -2.65 2.40
C ALA A 140 -8.55 -2.58 3.49
N GLY A 141 -9.56 -1.73 3.29
CA GLY A 141 -10.69 -1.60 4.20
C GLY A 141 -11.48 -2.90 4.35
N GLY A 142 -11.70 -3.62 3.23
CA GLY A 142 -12.32 -4.95 3.24
C GLY A 142 -11.53 -5.97 4.05
N LEU A 143 -10.21 -6.06 3.83
CA LEU A 143 -9.35 -6.95 4.60
C LEU A 143 -9.36 -6.62 6.10
N ILE A 144 -9.31 -5.34 6.47
CA ILE A 144 -9.40 -4.91 7.87
C ILE A 144 -10.76 -5.30 8.48
N ALA A 145 -11.85 -5.18 7.73
CA ALA A 145 -13.17 -5.59 8.18
C ALA A 145 -13.27 -7.11 8.39
N ASP A 146 -12.82 -7.91 7.41
CA ASP A 146 -12.79 -9.38 7.49
C ASP A 146 -11.91 -9.86 8.65
N LEU A 147 -10.80 -9.15 8.88
CA LEU A 147 -9.94 -9.33 10.03
C LEU A 147 -10.72 -9.10 11.33
N LEU A 148 -11.36 -7.95 11.49
CA LEU A 148 -12.14 -7.63 12.70
C LEU A 148 -13.30 -8.62 12.94
N LEU A 149 -13.97 -9.07 11.88
CA LEU A 149 -15.03 -10.08 11.96
C LEU A 149 -14.48 -11.44 12.39
N SER A 150 -13.37 -11.88 11.79
CA SER A 150 -12.69 -13.11 12.19
C SER A 150 -12.26 -13.06 13.65
N ALA A 151 -11.82 -11.89 14.12
CA ALA A 151 -11.51 -11.67 15.52
C ALA A 151 -12.71 -11.84 16.43
N ASP A 152 -13.84 -11.22 16.08
CA ASP A 152 -15.06 -11.34 16.86
C ASP A 152 -15.57 -12.79 16.90
N ASP A 153 -15.57 -13.49 15.76
CA ASP A 153 -15.98 -14.90 15.68
C ASP A 153 -15.10 -15.84 16.49
N ILE A 154 -13.79 -15.59 16.51
CA ILE A 154 -12.84 -16.37 17.31
C ILE A 154 -13.10 -16.10 18.80
N LEU A 155 -13.16 -14.83 19.22
CA LEU A 155 -13.39 -14.46 20.61
C LEU A 155 -14.73 -14.96 21.14
N ASN A 156 -15.80 -14.87 20.33
CA ASN A 156 -17.14 -15.26 20.72
C ASN A 156 -17.40 -16.77 20.55
N GLY A 157 -16.77 -17.40 19.57
CA GLY A 157 -16.87 -18.85 19.31
C GLY A 157 -16.28 -19.67 20.46
N PHE A 158 -15.21 -19.16 21.08
CA PHE A 158 -14.57 -19.83 22.20
C PHE A 158 -15.51 -19.98 23.42
N ASN A 159 -16.22 -18.92 23.80
CA ASN A 159 -17.18 -18.94 24.91
C ASN A 159 -18.32 -19.97 24.70
N LYS A 160 -18.63 -20.30 23.45
CA LYS A 160 -19.67 -21.29 23.11
C LYS A 160 -19.23 -22.74 23.36
N CYS A 161 -17.93 -22.99 23.49
CA CYS A 161 -17.40 -24.33 23.73
C CYS A 161 -17.40 -24.73 25.21
N TRP A 162 -17.71 -23.81 26.13
CA TRP A 162 -17.72 -24.12 27.56
C TRP A 162 -18.76 -25.19 27.93
N SER A 163 -18.28 -26.29 28.50
CA SER A 163 -19.10 -27.44 28.88
C SER A 163 -18.53 -28.09 30.14
N TRP A 164 -19.41 -28.50 31.05
CA TRP A 164 -19.05 -29.30 32.23
C TRP A 164 -18.54 -30.70 31.88
N ASN A 165 -18.83 -31.20 30.68
CA ASN A 165 -18.28 -32.44 30.16
C ASN A 165 -16.92 -32.18 29.47
N PRO A 166 -15.81 -32.77 29.96
CA PRO A 166 -14.48 -32.54 29.43
C PRO A 166 -14.26 -33.06 28.01
N ILE A 167 -14.93 -34.16 27.62
CA ILE A 167 -14.80 -34.73 26.27
C ILE A 167 -15.47 -33.79 25.25
N THR A 168 -16.69 -33.35 25.56
CA THR A 168 -17.42 -32.37 24.73
C THR A 168 -16.63 -31.07 24.60
N PHE A 169 -16.07 -30.61 25.72
CA PHE A 169 -15.24 -29.40 25.78
C PHE A 169 -13.98 -29.49 24.90
N ILE A 170 -13.22 -30.58 25.00
CA ILE A 170 -12.02 -30.81 24.20
C ILE A 170 -12.38 -30.89 22.72
N SER A 171 -13.43 -31.64 22.36
CA SER A 171 -13.84 -31.79 20.96
C SER A 171 -14.31 -30.47 20.32
N CYS A 172 -15.00 -29.63 21.11
CA CYS A 172 -15.46 -28.32 20.66
C CYS A 172 -14.27 -27.38 20.49
N THR A 173 -13.40 -27.29 21.50
CA THR A 173 -12.19 -26.45 21.47
C THR A 173 -11.28 -26.84 20.29
N TRP A 174 -11.12 -28.14 20.02
CA TRP A 174 -10.36 -28.64 18.87
C TRP A 174 -10.95 -28.16 17.54
N THR A 175 -12.25 -28.36 17.36
CA THR A 175 -12.95 -27.97 16.13
C THR A 175 -12.85 -26.46 15.92
N TRP A 176 -13.09 -25.69 16.97
CA TRP A 176 -12.97 -24.23 16.96
C TRP A 176 -11.54 -23.77 16.65
N THR A 177 -10.53 -24.33 17.31
CA THR A 177 -9.11 -23.96 17.10
C THR A 177 -8.68 -24.24 15.67
N ARG A 178 -9.10 -25.38 15.11
CA ARG A 178 -8.81 -25.75 13.73
C ARG A 178 -9.45 -24.79 12.73
N THR A 179 -10.71 -24.42 12.96
CA THR A 179 -11.42 -23.44 12.12
C THR A 179 -10.75 -22.08 12.21
N ALA A 180 -10.51 -21.58 13.43
CA ALA A 180 -9.81 -20.32 13.67
C ALA A 180 -8.43 -20.27 12.99
N PHE A 181 -7.64 -21.34 13.11
CA PHE A 181 -6.34 -21.43 12.46
C PHE A 181 -6.47 -21.44 10.93
N SER A 182 -7.41 -22.21 10.38
CA SER A 182 -7.68 -22.25 8.95
C SER A 182 -8.05 -20.86 8.42
N ASP A 183 -8.94 -20.14 9.11
CA ASP A 183 -9.38 -18.81 8.72
C ASP A 183 -8.22 -17.81 8.78
N VAL A 184 -7.43 -17.83 9.85
CA VAL A 184 -6.20 -17.03 9.96
C VAL A 184 -5.24 -17.30 8.80
N THR A 185 -4.97 -18.56 8.48
CA THR A 185 -4.05 -18.90 7.38
C THR A 185 -4.56 -18.42 6.02
N LYS A 186 -5.88 -18.47 5.81
CA LYS A 186 -6.51 -17.93 4.60
C LYS A 186 -6.34 -16.42 4.52
N THR A 187 -6.64 -15.70 5.61
CA THR A 187 -6.50 -14.24 5.67
C THR A 187 -5.04 -13.81 5.50
N PHE A 188 -4.07 -14.55 6.04
CA PHE A 188 -2.64 -14.32 5.76
C PHE A 188 -2.30 -14.48 4.27
N GLY A 189 -2.90 -15.47 3.59
CA GLY A 189 -2.75 -15.66 2.15
C GLY A 189 -3.30 -14.47 1.36
N GLU A 190 -4.47 -13.98 1.76
CA GLU A 190 -5.11 -12.79 1.17
C GLU A 190 -4.28 -11.53 1.41
N LEU A 191 -3.77 -11.34 2.63
CA LEU A 191 -2.88 -10.22 2.98
C LEU A 191 -1.59 -10.25 2.15
N LYS A 192 -0.94 -11.42 2.01
CA LYS A 192 0.24 -11.55 1.17
C LYS A 192 -0.05 -11.20 -0.29
N SER A 193 -1.20 -11.63 -0.80
CA SER A 193 -1.65 -11.26 -2.15
C SER A 193 -1.88 -9.76 -2.26
N PHE A 194 -2.44 -9.13 -1.23
CA PHE A 194 -2.63 -7.69 -1.16
C PHE A 194 -1.31 -6.92 -1.17
N THR A 195 -0.34 -7.30 -0.33
CA THR A 195 1.00 -6.69 -0.33
C THR A 195 1.67 -6.82 -1.70
N GLY A 196 1.52 -7.97 -2.37
CA GLY A 196 1.98 -8.14 -3.75
C GLY A 196 1.36 -7.12 -4.70
N LYS A 197 0.04 -6.94 -4.64
CA LYS A 197 -0.67 -5.93 -5.45
C LYS A 197 -0.22 -4.50 -5.13
N VAL A 198 0.04 -4.17 -3.86
CA VAL A 198 0.57 -2.85 -3.47
C VAL A 198 1.90 -2.60 -4.17
N VAL A 199 2.83 -3.56 -4.12
CA VAL A 199 4.15 -3.43 -4.76
C VAL A 199 4.01 -3.25 -6.26
N ASP A 200 3.14 -4.04 -6.91
CA ASP A 200 2.88 -3.93 -8.34
C ASP A 200 2.31 -2.56 -8.71
N ILE A 201 1.35 -2.04 -7.94
CA ILE A 201 0.76 -0.72 -8.15
C ILE A 201 1.77 0.39 -7.90
N VAL A 202 2.60 0.31 -6.86
CA VAL A 202 3.67 1.29 -6.61
C VAL A 202 4.62 1.34 -7.81
N SER A 203 5.03 0.17 -8.33
CA SER A 203 5.89 0.08 -9.52
C SER A 203 5.21 0.64 -10.77
N ASP A 204 3.92 0.39 -10.95
CA ASP A 204 3.15 0.90 -12.07
C ASP A 204 2.99 2.42 -11.99
N ILE A 205 2.66 2.98 -10.83
CA ILE A 205 2.58 4.43 -10.58
C ILE A 205 3.90 5.10 -10.95
N GLN A 206 5.04 4.57 -10.49
CA GLN A 206 6.35 5.12 -10.84
C GLN A 206 6.60 5.11 -12.36
N THR A 207 6.21 4.03 -13.03
CA THR A 207 6.35 3.89 -14.49
C THR A 207 5.45 4.88 -15.22
N GLN A 208 4.20 5.02 -14.77
CA GLN A 208 3.20 5.91 -15.34
C GLN A 208 3.57 7.37 -15.15
N VAL A 209 4.03 7.76 -13.95
CA VAL A 209 4.57 9.11 -13.70
C VAL A 209 5.76 9.39 -14.61
N SER A 210 6.69 8.44 -14.74
CA SER A 210 7.86 8.59 -15.62
C SER A 210 7.44 8.78 -17.08
N TYR A 211 6.45 8.02 -17.55
CA TYR A 211 5.89 8.17 -18.89
C TYR A 211 5.27 9.56 -19.10
N CYS A 212 4.39 10.00 -18.19
CA CYS A 212 3.74 11.31 -18.25
C CYS A 212 4.75 12.44 -18.22
N TRP A 213 5.78 12.29 -17.39
CA TRP A 213 6.91 13.20 -17.29
C TRP A 213 7.66 13.30 -18.63
N ASN A 214 8.12 12.19 -19.19
CA ASN A 214 8.92 12.20 -20.42
C ASN A 214 8.12 12.82 -21.58
N LYS A 215 6.84 12.47 -21.70
CA LYS A 215 5.96 13.06 -22.72
C LYS A 215 5.77 14.57 -22.53
N GLY A 216 5.61 15.01 -21.28
CA GLY A 216 5.52 16.44 -20.95
C GLY A 216 6.82 17.19 -21.26
N ALA A 217 7.97 16.59 -20.94
CA ALA A 217 9.28 17.14 -21.22
C ALA A 217 9.53 17.27 -22.73
N ASP A 218 9.17 16.27 -23.53
CA ASP A 218 9.26 16.32 -24.99
C ASP A 218 8.39 17.46 -25.55
N THR A 219 7.15 17.57 -25.07
CA THR A 219 6.23 18.66 -25.46
C THR A 219 6.80 20.04 -25.08
N PHE A 220 7.43 20.16 -23.91
CA PHE A 220 8.09 21.39 -23.49
C PHE A 220 9.29 21.75 -24.37
N LEU A 221 10.11 20.76 -24.75
CA LEU A 221 11.26 20.94 -25.61
C LEU A 221 10.85 21.38 -27.03
N ASP A 222 9.74 20.83 -27.55
CA ASP A 222 9.16 21.26 -28.83
C ASP A 222 8.69 22.72 -28.76
N HIS A 223 7.96 23.09 -27.70
CA HIS A 223 7.54 24.47 -27.48
C HIS A 223 8.72 25.44 -27.31
N MET A 224 9.77 25.03 -26.60
CA MET A 224 11.00 25.81 -26.47
C MET A 224 11.65 26.00 -27.84
N THR A 225 11.74 24.94 -28.66
CA THR A 225 12.33 25.01 -30.01
C THR A 225 11.56 25.98 -30.90
N ASN A 226 10.23 25.95 -30.84
CA ASN A 226 9.37 26.90 -31.55
C ASN A 226 9.54 28.33 -31.04
N THR A 227 9.61 28.52 -29.71
CA THR A 227 9.87 29.83 -29.10
C THR A 227 11.22 30.41 -29.55
N LEU A 228 12.26 29.58 -29.62
CA LEU A 228 13.57 29.99 -30.12
C LEU A 228 13.51 30.39 -31.60
N ALA A 229 12.78 29.63 -32.43
CA ALA A 229 12.56 29.97 -33.83
C ALA A 229 11.82 31.30 -33.99
N ASP A 230 10.77 31.53 -33.20
CA ASP A 230 9.99 32.78 -33.18
C ASP A 230 10.86 33.98 -32.79
N ILE A 231 11.74 33.82 -31.79
CA ILE A 231 12.70 34.87 -31.41
C ILE A 231 13.68 35.17 -32.55
N HIS A 232 14.19 34.14 -33.22
CA HIS A 232 15.08 34.31 -34.37
C HIS A 232 14.37 35.09 -35.49
N GLU A 233 13.14 34.71 -35.83
CA GLU A 233 12.34 35.41 -36.84
C GLU A 233 12.04 36.87 -36.43
N CYS A 234 11.65 37.09 -35.17
CA CYS A 234 11.42 38.42 -34.61
C CYS A 234 12.67 39.30 -34.72
N LYS A 235 13.85 38.77 -34.38
CA LYS A 235 15.13 39.47 -34.50
C LYS A 235 15.41 39.92 -35.94
N PHE A 236 15.18 39.07 -36.93
CA PHE A 236 15.37 39.42 -38.35
C PHE A 236 14.40 40.52 -38.81
N LYS A 237 13.11 40.42 -38.43
CA LYS A 237 12.11 41.44 -38.75
C LYS A 237 12.46 42.80 -38.15
N THR A 238 12.93 42.83 -36.90
CA THR A 238 13.30 44.09 -36.23
C THR A 238 14.55 44.73 -36.83
N GLN A 239 15.49 43.94 -37.36
CA GLN A 239 16.66 44.44 -38.08
C GLN A 239 16.29 45.01 -39.47
N SER A 240 15.31 44.44 -40.17
CA SER A 240 14.85 44.94 -41.48
C SER A 240 14.10 46.29 -41.45
N LYS A 241 13.69 46.74 -40.26
CA LYS A 241 12.95 48.00 -40.05
C LYS A 241 13.85 49.17 -39.63
N LYS A 242 15.16 48.93 -39.44
CA LYS A 242 16.16 49.97 -39.17
C LYS A 242 16.94 50.26 -40.44
#